data_AF-A0A2I0IXS0-F1
#
_entry.id   AF-A0A2I0IXS0-F1
#
_cell.length_a   1.000
_cell.length_b   1.000
_cell.length_c   1.000
_cell.angle_alpha   90.00
_cell.angle_beta   90.00
_cell.angle_gamma   90.00
#
_symmetry.space_group_name_H-M   'P 1'
#
loop_
_entity.id
_entity.type
_entity.pdbx_description
1 polymer ?
#
loop_
_entity_poly.entity_id
_entity_poly.type
_entity_poly.pdbx_seq_one_letter_code
_entity_poly.pdbx_strand_id
1 'polypeptide(L)'
;MNPEVLPKECWKPHTKHFSIASSEVFSSHLISRPLKIHFFPGCYLITRALGSALPRKDIKAGWDIITKVNKLRMIPEGVRFKHYFQPYVQTPRLFMAQEDEVKQIISDPVNEIKCHSYADSHSEFLKKCHHPL
;
A
#
# COMPACT_ATOMS: atom_id res chain seq x y z
N MET A 1 19.68 -0.06 -4.96
CA MET A 1 18.67 -0.12 -6.04
C MET A 1 19.21 -1.05 -7.10
N ASN A 2 18.39 -1.95 -7.63
CA ASN A 2 18.82 -2.87 -8.68
C ASN A 2 19.24 -2.04 -9.93
N PRO A 3 20.49 -2.17 -10.41
CA PRO A 3 20.96 -1.45 -11.60
C PRO A 3 20.14 -1.71 -12.86
N GLU A 4 19.47 -2.86 -12.96
CA GLU A 4 18.64 -3.26 -14.11
C GLU A 4 17.37 -2.40 -14.28
N VAL A 5 16.95 -1.68 -13.23
CA VAL A 5 15.74 -0.85 -13.24
C VAL A 5 15.90 0.40 -14.09
N LEU A 6 17.14 0.87 -14.30
CA LEU A 6 17.43 2.05 -15.11
C LEU A 6 18.37 1.72 -16.28
N PRO A 7 18.32 2.52 -17.35
CA PRO A 7 19.31 2.46 -18.42
C PRO A 7 20.74 2.61 -17.88
N LYS A 8 21.70 1.96 -18.55
CA LYS A 8 23.11 1.93 -18.11
C LYS A 8 23.72 3.33 -18.03
N GLU A 9 23.27 4.26 -18.86
CA GLU A 9 23.74 5.64 -18.97
C GLU A 9 23.36 6.51 -17.77
N CYS A 10 22.36 6.06 -17.00
CA CYS A 10 21.94 6.67 -15.75
C CYS A 10 22.89 6.35 -14.60
N TRP A 11 23.75 5.34 -14.74
CA TRP A 11 24.69 4.92 -13.71
C TRP A 11 26.11 5.45 -13.97
N LYS A 12 26.85 5.66 -12.89
CA LYS A 12 28.27 6.00 -12.91
C LYS A 12 29.03 5.13 -11.90
N PRO A 13 30.28 4.74 -12.20
CA PRO A 13 31.14 4.08 -11.22
C PRO A 13 31.28 4.96 -9.97
N HIS A 14 31.00 4.37 -8.79
CA HIS A 14 31.16 5.04 -7.51
C HIS A 14 31.20 4.00 -6.40
N THR A 15 32.33 3.91 -5.71
CA THR A 15 32.48 2.97 -4.60
C THR A 15 32.11 3.64 -3.28
N LYS A 16 31.19 3.03 -2.54
CA LYS A 16 30.85 3.42 -1.18
C LYS A 16 30.71 2.19 -0.28
N HIS A 17 31.37 2.25 0.86
CA HIS A 17 31.37 1.20 1.87
C HIS A 17 30.43 1.54 3.02
N PHE A 18 29.77 0.51 3.55
CA PHE A 18 28.85 0.59 4.67
C PHE A 18 29.20 -0.50 5.67
N SER A 19 29.37 -0.12 6.93
CA SER A 19 29.43 -1.07 8.02
C SER A 19 28.01 -1.56 8.31
N ILE A 20 27.81 -2.87 8.29
CA ILE A 20 26.54 -3.49 8.70
C ILE A 20 26.67 -4.09 10.11
N ALA A 21 25.53 -4.37 10.76
CA ALA A 21 25.49 -4.85 12.14
C ALA A 21 26.25 -6.16 12.37
N SER A 22 26.47 -6.97 11.33
CA SER A 22 27.29 -8.19 11.37
C SER A 22 28.80 -7.91 11.41
N SER A 23 29.23 -6.65 11.45
CA SER A 23 30.64 -6.22 11.29
C SER A 23 31.24 -6.49 9.90
N GLU A 24 30.44 -7.01 8.97
CA GLU A 24 30.82 -7.12 7.57
C GLU A 24 30.71 -5.75 6.86
N VAL A 25 31.38 -5.63 5.72
CA VAL A 25 31.34 -4.43 4.88
C VAL A 25 30.46 -4.68 3.67
N PHE A 26 29.35 -3.96 3.59
CA PHE A 26 28.56 -3.89 2.37
C PHE A 26 29.13 -2.80 1.46
N SER A 27 29.31 -3.11 0.18
CA SER A 27 29.85 -2.18 -0.81
C SER A 27 28.89 -1.99 -1.98
N SER A 28 28.71 -0.74 -2.40
CA SER A 28 28.06 -0.40 -3.66
C SER A 28 29.10 0.22 -4.60
N HIS A 29 29.06 -0.15 -5.88
CA HIS A 29 30.02 0.30 -6.90
C HIS A 29 29.40 1.20 -7.97
N LEU A 30 28.12 1.54 -7.82
CA LEU A 30 27.38 2.34 -8.77
C LEU A 30 26.61 3.43 -8.04
N ILE A 31 26.54 4.61 -8.66
CA ILE A 31 25.64 5.68 -8.24
C ILE A 31 24.86 6.19 -9.45
N SER A 32 23.58 6.49 -9.25
CA SER A 32 22.75 7.05 -10.31
C SER A 32 22.98 8.56 -10.50
N ARG A 33 22.57 9.08 -11.66
CA ARG A 33 22.18 10.49 -11.79
C ARG A 33 21.03 10.79 -10.82
N PRO A 34 20.78 12.06 -10.43
CA PRO A 34 19.63 12.39 -9.59
C PRO A 34 18.31 11.86 -10.18
N LEU A 35 17.53 11.17 -9.36
CA LEU A 35 16.26 10.54 -9.71
C LEU A 35 15.14 11.20 -8.92
N LYS A 36 14.00 11.43 -9.57
CA LYS A 36 12.76 11.83 -8.91
C LYS A 36 11.95 10.59 -8.54
N ILE A 37 12.06 10.14 -7.30
CA ILE A 37 11.33 8.99 -6.77
C ILE A 37 9.98 9.48 -6.26
N HIS A 38 8.89 9.04 -6.91
CA HIS A 38 7.53 9.30 -6.45
C HIS A 38 7.08 8.16 -5.54
N PHE A 39 6.77 8.48 -4.29
CA PHE A 39 6.18 7.53 -3.33
C PHE A 39 4.66 7.52 -3.45
N PHE A 40 4.07 8.71 -3.64
CA PHE A 40 2.65 8.95 -3.86
C PHE A 40 2.49 10.17 -4.78
N PRO A 41 1.31 10.38 -5.40
CA PRO A 41 1.02 11.62 -6.12
C PRO A 41 1.26 12.87 -5.26
N GLY A 42 2.11 13.78 -5.76
CA GLY A 42 2.53 14.97 -5.01
C GLY A 42 3.49 14.71 -3.84
N CYS A 43 4.00 13.49 -3.71
CA CYS A 43 4.99 13.06 -2.73
C CYS A 43 6.21 12.45 -3.41
N TYR A 44 7.26 13.25 -3.57
CA TYR A 44 8.47 12.79 -4.23
C TYR A 44 9.71 13.30 -3.52
N LEU A 45 10.82 12.61 -3.78
CA LEU A 45 12.15 13.07 -3.42
C LEU A 45 13.04 13.03 -4.66
N ILE A 46 13.87 14.06 -4.82
CA ILE A 46 14.96 14.03 -5.80
C ILE A 46 16.22 13.60 -5.05
N THR A 47 16.77 12.43 -5.39
CA THR A 47 17.97 11.90 -4.75
C THR A 47 18.77 11.01 -5.70
N ARG A 48 20.03 10.70 -5.34
CA ARG A 48 20.82 9.69 -6.06
C ARG A 48 20.65 8.34 -5.38
N ALA A 49 20.52 7.30 -6.19
CA ALA A 49 20.45 5.92 -5.70
C ALA A 49 21.82 5.26 -5.83
N LEU A 50 22.15 4.41 -4.85
CA LEU A 50 23.28 3.49 -4.95
C LEU A 50 22.84 2.22 -5.65
N GLY A 51 23.64 1.77 -6.62
CA GLY A 51 23.38 0.57 -7.41
C GLY A 51 23.96 -0.65 -6.72
N SER A 52 23.13 -1.68 -6.54
CA SER A 52 23.55 -2.97 -5.99
C SER A 52 22.56 -4.04 -6.41
N ALA A 53 23.04 -5.26 -6.64
CA ALA A 53 22.15 -6.41 -6.85
C ALA A 53 21.30 -6.58 -5.58
N LEU A 54 19.99 -6.37 -5.71
CA LEU A 54 19.04 -6.47 -4.61
C LEU A 54 18.17 -7.71 -4.85
N PRO A 55 18.31 -8.77 -4.03
CA PRO A 55 17.50 -9.97 -4.22
C PRO A 55 16.02 -9.63 -4.01
N ARG A 56 15.19 -9.94 -5.01
CA ARG A 56 13.72 -9.83 -4.98
C ARG A 56 13.17 -8.43 -4.73
N LYS A 57 13.97 -7.37 -4.90
CA LYS A 57 13.56 -5.98 -4.64
C LYS A 57 14.23 -5.01 -5.62
N ASP A 58 13.48 -4.08 -6.17
CA ASP A 58 14.03 -3.08 -7.08
C ASP A 58 14.68 -1.91 -6.32
N ILE A 59 14.02 -1.45 -5.26
CA ILE A 59 14.43 -0.26 -4.50
C ILE A 59 14.31 -0.56 -2.99
N LYS A 60 15.31 -0.09 -2.23
CA LYS A 60 15.25 0.01 -0.77
C LYS A 60 15.50 1.46 -0.40
N ALA A 61 14.61 2.05 0.37
CA ALA A 61 14.78 3.39 0.94
C ALA A 61 15.10 3.25 2.43
N GLY A 62 16.18 3.90 2.86
CA GLY A 62 16.55 3.98 4.27
C GLY A 62 15.72 5.02 5.01
N TRP A 63 15.84 5.01 6.34
CA TRP A 63 15.15 5.98 7.21
C TRP A 63 15.61 7.43 6.97
N ASP A 64 16.87 7.60 6.56
CA ASP A 64 17.47 8.88 6.17
C ASP A 64 16.77 9.54 4.96
N ILE A 65 16.12 8.74 4.12
CA ILE A 65 15.31 9.19 2.99
C ILE A 65 13.90 9.55 3.46
N ILE A 66 13.28 8.66 4.23
CA ILE A 66 11.90 8.81 4.71
C ILE A 66 11.74 10.11 5.52
N THR A 67 12.67 10.38 6.43
CA THR A 67 12.64 11.58 7.29
C THR A 67 12.78 12.90 6.53
N LYS A 68 13.34 12.88 5.31
CA LYS A 68 13.48 14.07 4.45
C LYS A 68 12.22 14.39 3.64
N VAL A 69 11.26 13.47 3.58
CA VAL A 69 10.03 13.66 2.79
C VAL A 69 8.93 14.17 3.71
N ASN A 70 8.77 15.49 3.78
CA ASN A 70 7.88 16.20 4.73
C ASN A 70 6.41 15.72 4.75
N LYS A 71 5.95 15.04 3.69
CA LYS A 71 4.58 14.55 3.57
C LYS A 71 4.40 13.07 3.93
N LEU A 72 5.49 12.30 4.08
CA LEU A 72 5.48 10.92 4.54
C LEU A 72 5.56 10.88 6.06
N ARG A 73 4.72 10.07 6.69
CA ARG A 73 4.78 9.73 8.11
C ARG A 73 4.80 8.22 8.24
N MET A 74 5.73 7.71 9.03
CA MET A 74 5.77 6.30 9.41
C MET A 74 5.19 6.17 10.81
N ILE A 75 4.24 5.28 10.98
CA ILE A 75 3.58 4.97 12.25
C ILE A 75 3.50 3.45 12.41
N PRO A 76 3.16 2.91 13.59
CA PRO A 76 3.06 1.47 13.80
C PRO A 76 2.13 0.75 12.82
N GLU A 77 1.05 1.42 12.39
CA GLU A 77 0.07 0.88 11.44
C GLU A 77 0.52 0.98 9.97
N GLY A 78 1.69 1.55 9.69
CA GLY A 78 2.29 1.62 8.36
C GLY A 78 2.69 3.02 7.89
N VAL A 79 2.71 3.21 6.57
CA VAL A 79 3.09 4.48 5.94
C VAL A 79 1.85 5.34 5.71
N ARG A 80 1.80 6.53 6.31
CA ARG A 80 0.76 7.54 6.07
C ARG A 80 1.29 8.67 5.17
N PHE A 81 0.47 9.10 4.21
CA PHE A 81 0.72 10.27 3.37
C PHE A 81 -0.41 11.30 3.50
N LYS A 82 -0.06 12.55 3.79
CA LYS A 82 -1.01 13.59 4.24
C LYS A 82 -2.14 13.91 3.24
N HIS A 83 -1.93 13.80 1.92
CA HIS A 83 -2.99 14.15 0.94
C HIS A 83 -4.07 13.08 0.72
N TYR A 84 -3.89 11.82 1.17
CA TYR A 84 -4.94 10.80 1.06
C TYR A 84 -5.80 10.65 2.32
N PHE A 85 -5.57 11.48 3.32
CA PHE A 85 -6.58 11.70 4.36
C PHE A 85 -7.49 12.82 3.86
N GLN A 86 -8.59 12.47 3.19
CA GLN A 86 -9.77 13.30 3.39
C GLN A 86 -10.07 13.24 4.90
N PRO A 87 -10.19 14.38 5.61
CA PRO A 87 -10.79 14.33 6.93
C PRO A 87 -12.12 13.58 6.78
N TYR A 88 -12.50 12.78 7.78
CA TYR A 88 -13.86 12.27 7.85
C TYR A 88 -14.78 13.48 7.81
N VAL A 89 -15.30 13.77 6.63
CA VAL A 89 -16.40 14.69 6.44
C VAL A 89 -17.62 13.79 6.50
N GLN A 90 -18.58 14.17 7.34
CA GLN A 90 -19.88 13.56 7.32
C GLN A 90 -20.41 13.80 5.90
N THR A 91 -20.34 12.79 5.02
CA THR A 91 -20.89 12.91 3.68
C THR A 91 -22.36 13.27 3.89
N PRO A 92 -22.80 14.49 3.49
CA PRO A 92 -24.22 14.80 3.55
C PRO A 92 -24.90 13.69 2.79
N ARG A 93 -25.89 13.01 3.41
CA ARG A 93 -26.62 11.94 2.73
C ARG A 93 -27.10 12.52 1.40
N LEU A 94 -26.47 12.11 0.28
CA LEU A 94 -26.76 12.66 -1.05
C LEU A 94 -28.23 12.45 -1.43
N PHE A 95 -28.87 11.51 -0.73
CA PHE A 95 -30.29 11.24 -0.76
C PHE A 95 -30.79 11.14 0.69
N MET A 96 -31.74 12.00 1.07
CA MET A 96 -32.54 11.79 2.27
C MET A 96 -33.58 10.73 1.95
N ALA A 97 -33.18 9.47 2.03
CA ALA A 97 -34.13 8.38 1.94
C ALA A 97 -34.92 8.33 3.25
N GLN A 98 -36.25 8.39 3.16
CA GLN A 98 -37.14 8.23 4.31
C GLN A 98 -36.92 6.82 4.88
N GLU A 99 -36.68 6.72 6.18
CA GLU A 99 -36.30 5.45 6.81
C GLU A 99 -37.36 4.36 6.58
N ASP A 100 -38.63 4.77 6.49
CA ASP A 100 -39.76 3.89 6.23
C ASP A 100 -39.83 3.40 4.78
N GLU A 101 -39.53 4.27 3.80
CA GLU A 101 -39.46 3.87 2.38
C GLU A 101 -38.29 2.91 2.14
N VAL A 102 -37.14 3.19 2.76
CA VAL A 102 -35.95 2.31 2.68
C VAL A 102 -36.24 0.96 3.32
N LYS A 103 -36.91 0.94 4.47
CA LYS A 103 -37.31 -0.32 5.13
C LYS A 103 -38.28 -1.11 4.27
N GLN A 104 -39.23 -0.47 3.60
CA GLN A 104 -40.17 -1.15 2.69
C GLN A 104 -39.48 -1.69 1.43
N ILE A 105 -38.56 -0.93 0.82
CA ILE A 105 -37.85 -1.37 -0.39
C ILE A 105 -36.91 -2.55 -0.09
N ILE A 106 -36.29 -2.55 1.09
CA ILE A 106 -35.23 -3.50 1.44
C ILE A 106 -35.78 -4.68 2.27
N SER A 107 -37.00 -4.63 2.80
CA SER A 107 -37.58 -5.71 3.63
C SER A 107 -37.65 -7.04 2.90
N ASP A 108 -38.15 -7.02 1.66
CA ASP A 108 -38.41 -8.25 0.91
C ASP A 108 -37.10 -8.91 0.46
N PRO A 109 -36.13 -8.18 -0.14
CA PRO A 109 -34.82 -8.73 -0.46
C PRO A 109 -34.07 -9.24 0.79
N VAL A 110 -34.16 -8.53 1.92
CA VAL A 110 -33.48 -8.96 3.16
C VAL A 110 -34.13 -10.22 3.73
N ASN A 111 -35.45 -10.34 3.67
CA ASN A 111 -36.15 -11.54 4.12
C ASN A 111 -35.83 -12.74 3.21
N GLU A 112 -35.77 -12.54 1.89
CA GLU A 112 -35.37 -13.58 0.93
C GLU A 112 -33.92 -14.05 1.20
N ILE A 113 -32.98 -13.11 1.37
CA ILE A 113 -31.58 -13.44 1.71
C ILE A 113 -31.50 -14.19 3.04
N LYS A 114 -32.26 -13.78 4.07
CA LYS A 114 -32.30 -14.50 5.35
C LYS A 114 -32.83 -15.93 5.18
N CYS A 115 -33.90 -16.14 4.42
CA CYS A 115 -34.46 -17.47 4.18
C CYS A 115 -33.46 -18.41 3.48
N HIS A 116 -32.69 -17.90 2.52
CA HIS A 116 -31.76 -18.71 1.72
C HIS A 116 -30.36 -18.85 2.31
N SER A 117 -29.88 -17.84 3.05
CA SER A 117 -28.48 -17.79 3.53
C SER A 117 -28.33 -18.18 4.99
N TYR A 118 -29.41 -18.17 5.76
CA TYR A 118 -29.39 -18.56 7.16
C TYR A 118 -29.63 -20.07 7.29
N ALA A 119 -28.81 -20.71 8.10
CA ALA A 119 -28.92 -22.12 8.46
C ALA A 119 -28.67 -22.25 9.97
N ASP A 120 -29.58 -22.91 10.67
CA ASP A 120 -29.49 -23.09 12.13
C ASP A 120 -28.51 -24.21 12.51
N SER A 121 -27.97 -24.92 11.51
CA SER A 121 -26.95 -25.94 11.70
C SER A 121 -26.07 -26.11 10.47
N HIS A 122 -24.87 -26.67 10.68
CA HIS A 122 -23.95 -27.03 9.60
C HIS A 122 -24.57 -28.03 8.61
N SER A 123 -25.34 -29.00 9.11
CA SER A 123 -26.05 -29.99 8.29
C SER A 123 -27.12 -29.37 7.38
N GLU A 124 -27.78 -28.31 7.83
CA GLU A 124 -28.77 -27.56 7.04
C GLU A 124 -28.08 -26.68 5.99
N PHE A 125 -26.96 -26.04 6.35
CA PHE A 125 -26.15 -25.23 5.45
C PHE A 125 -25.68 -26.02 4.23
N LEU A 126 -25.19 -27.25 4.44
CA LEU A 126 -24.72 -28.14 3.37
C LEU A 126 -25.85 -28.58 2.40
N LYS A 127 -27.12 -28.52 2.82
CA LYS A 127 -28.27 -28.80 1.94
C LYS A 127 -28.67 -27.57 1.12
N LYS A 128 -28.47 -26.37 1.66
CA LYS A 128 -28.80 -25.09 1.01
C LYS A 128 -27.70 -24.58 0.07
N CYS A 129 -26.44 -24.98 0.28
CA CYS A 129 -25.31 -24.58 -0.55
C CYS A 129 -24.69 -25.78 -1.30
N HIS A 130 -24.77 -25.78 -2.63
CA HIS A 130 -24.20 -26.86 -3.47
C HIS A 130 -22.67 -26.83 -3.59
N HIS A 131 -22.03 -25.70 -3.23
CA HIS A 131 -20.57 -25.53 -3.28
C HIS A 131 -20.07 -24.89 -1.97
N PRO A 132 -20.14 -25.60 -0.84
CA PRO A 132 -19.52 -25.14 0.40
C PRO A 132 -17.99 -25.13 0.21
N LEU A 133 -17.34 -24.05 0.64
CA LEU A 133 -15.88 -23.86 0.57
C LEU A 133 -15.11 -24.94 1.33
#